data_AF-A0A241ZF33-F1
#
_entry.id   AF-A0A241ZF33-F1
#
_cell.length_a   1.000
_cell.length_b   1.000
_cell.length_c   1.000
_cell.angle_alpha   90.00
_cell.angle_beta   90.00
_cell.angle_gamma   90.00
#
_symmetry.space_group_name_H-M   'P 1'
#
loop_
_entity.id
_entity.type
_entity.pdbx_description
1 polymer ?
#
loop_
_entity_poly.entity_id
_entity_poly.type
_entity_poly.pdbx_seq_one_letter_code
_entity_poly.pdbx_strand_id
1 'polypeptide(L)'
;MKPEQFIREFGLKKAREVVEGAPDGATYYVNEKSKIVVGLHGFYADGFCVGIHNPHTHIKISDLKRLVDSVDLVNNCGGLAIANKITFQKRLRNEKATHFIQHPENQKLIQLLGRNQRKPKEAIKFDLFEQAIRDHESIYGGGDE
;
A
#
# COMPACT_ATOMS: atom_id res chain seq x y z
N MET A 1 2.94 14.66 -7.83
CA MET A 1 2.82 13.36 -8.50
C MET A 1 2.00 12.49 -7.59
N LYS A 2 1.12 11.64 -8.11
CA LYS A 2 0.37 10.72 -7.24
C LYS A 2 1.31 9.60 -6.75
N PRO A 3 1.18 9.12 -5.49
CA PRO A 3 2.01 8.01 -4.99
C PRO A 3 1.92 6.74 -5.86
N GLU A 4 0.74 6.46 -6.42
CA GLU A 4 0.52 5.34 -7.35
C GLU A 4 1.35 5.51 -8.62
N GLN A 5 1.40 6.72 -9.17
CA GLN A 5 2.18 7.05 -10.37
C GLN A 5 3.69 6.88 -10.11
N PHE A 6 4.16 7.25 -8.92
CA PHE A 6 5.55 7.01 -8.53
C PHE A 6 5.90 5.51 -8.56
N ILE A 7 5.03 4.65 -8.03
CA ILE A 7 5.25 3.19 -8.06
C ILE A 7 5.21 2.66 -9.50
N ARG A 8 4.32 3.17 -10.36
CA ARG A 8 4.26 2.78 -11.78
C ARG A 8 5.53 3.16 -12.54
N GLU A 9 6.08 4.35 -12.31
CA GLU A 9 7.25 4.86 -13.04
C GLU A 9 8.58 4.27 -12.52
N PHE A 10 8.74 4.18 -11.20
CA PHE A 10 10.03 3.82 -10.58
C PHE A 10 10.03 2.40 -9.98
N GLY A 11 8.87 1.75 -9.89
CA GLY A 11 8.70 0.41 -9.35
C GLY A 11 8.54 0.36 -7.83
N LEU A 12 7.97 -0.76 -7.36
CA LEU A 12 7.73 -1.02 -5.93
C LEU A 12 9.02 -1.02 -5.10
N LYS A 13 10.13 -1.52 -5.69
CA LYS A 13 11.43 -1.54 -5.02
C LYS A 13 11.88 -0.12 -4.66
N LYS A 14 11.76 0.84 -5.58
CA LYS A 14 12.14 2.23 -5.32
C LYS A 14 11.24 2.88 -4.28
N ALA A 15 9.95 2.60 -4.31
CA ALA A 15 9.01 3.06 -3.29
C ALA A 15 9.37 2.55 -1.89
N ARG A 16 9.80 1.28 -1.78
CA ARG A 16 10.28 0.72 -0.52
C ARG A 16 11.53 1.43 -0.03
N GLU A 17 12.53 1.65 -0.89
CA GLU A 17 13.75 2.39 -0.55
C GLU A 17 13.45 3.80 -0.01
N VAL A 18 12.48 4.50 -0.62
CA VAL A 18 12.06 5.84 -0.16
C VAL A 18 11.36 5.79 1.20
N VAL A 19 10.52 4.79 1.43
CA VAL A 19 9.82 4.64 2.71
C VAL A 19 10.79 4.25 3.83
N GLU A 20 11.72 3.35 3.57
CA GLU A 20 12.69 2.86 4.56
C GLU A 20 13.84 3.85 4.81
N GLY A 21 14.20 4.66 3.80
CA GLY A 21 15.23 5.68 3.91
C GLY A 21 14.74 7.01 4.49
N ALA A 22 13.46 7.14 4.83
CA ALA A 22 12.89 8.37 5.36
C ALA A 22 13.41 8.64 6.78
N PRO A 23 14.03 9.82 7.03
CA PRO A 23 14.45 10.19 8.38
C PRO A 23 13.23 10.49 9.27
N ASP A 24 13.41 10.35 10.58
CA ASP A 24 12.38 10.69 11.56
C ASP A 24 11.93 12.15 11.41
N GLY A 25 10.62 12.36 11.29
CA GLY A 25 10.02 13.68 11.07
C GLY A 25 9.82 14.07 9.60
N ALA A 26 10.35 13.32 8.64
CA ALA A 26 10.04 13.54 7.23
C ALA A 26 8.56 13.24 6.95
N THR A 27 7.90 14.15 6.23
CA THR A 27 6.48 13.98 5.84
C THR A 27 6.36 13.70 4.34
N TYR A 28 7.25 14.29 3.55
CA TYR A 28 7.21 14.23 2.10
C TYR A 28 8.53 13.74 1.52
N TYR A 29 8.44 13.00 0.42
CA TYR A 29 9.54 12.76 -0.50
C TYR A 29 9.32 13.66 -1.73
N VAL A 30 10.37 14.39 -2.11
CA VAL A 30 10.35 15.30 -3.25
C VAL A 30 11.21 14.70 -4.36
N ASN A 31 10.56 14.29 -5.45
CA ASN A 31 11.23 13.70 -6.61
C ASN A 31 11.66 14.78 -7.60
N GLU A 32 12.55 15.67 -7.18
CA GLU A 32 13.10 16.73 -8.03
C GLU A 32 14.57 17.02 -7.71
N LYS A 33 15.25 17.71 -8.64
CA LYS A 33 16.62 18.17 -8.42
C LYS A 33 16.60 19.30 -7.41
N SER A 34 17.42 19.20 -6.38
CA SER A 34 17.61 20.30 -5.42
C SER A 34 18.20 21.51 -6.16
N LYS A 35 17.58 22.68 -5.95
CA LYS A 35 18.12 23.96 -6.46
C LYS A 35 19.30 24.46 -5.64
N ILE A 36 19.47 23.93 -4.43
CA ILE A 36 20.48 24.37 -3.46
C ILE A 36 21.70 23.45 -3.54
N VAL A 37 21.48 22.14 -3.57
CA VAL A 37 22.54 21.13 -3.60
C VAL A 37 22.71 20.63 -5.04
N VAL A 38 23.78 21.09 -5.70
CA VAL A 38 24.09 20.69 -7.08
C VAL A 38 24.26 19.17 -7.16
N GLY A 39 23.48 18.53 -8.05
CA GLY A 39 23.55 17.09 -8.28
C GLY A 39 22.66 16.23 -7.37
N LEU A 40 22.02 16.80 -6.34
CA LEU A 40 21.08 16.08 -5.50
C LEU A 40 19.72 15.94 -6.21
N HIS A 41 19.24 14.71 -6.36
CA HIS A 41 17.92 14.39 -6.92
C HIS A 41 17.20 13.44 -5.98
N GLY A 42 15.98 13.80 -5.55
CA GLY A 42 15.24 13.03 -4.55
C GLY A 42 15.69 13.39 -3.13
N PHE A 43 14.83 14.07 -2.38
CA PHE A 43 15.14 14.43 -1.00
C PHE A 43 13.89 14.40 -0.11
N TYR A 44 14.11 14.27 1.20
CA TYR A 44 13.06 14.25 2.20
C TYR A 44 12.80 15.67 2.71
N ALA A 45 11.53 16.00 2.90
CA ALA A 45 11.08 17.28 3.40
C ALA A 45 10.08 17.09 4.55
N ASP A 46 10.15 17.99 5.52
CA ASP A 46 9.09 18.18 6.50
C ASP A 46 7.93 19.00 5.92
N GLY A 47 6.83 19.11 6.66
CA GLY A 47 5.67 19.90 6.23
C GLY A 47 5.94 21.41 6.07
N PHE A 48 7.12 21.90 6.48
CA PHE A 48 7.50 23.31 6.45
C PHE A 48 8.19 23.69 5.14
N CYS A 49 8.92 22.76 4.52
CA CYS A 49 9.68 22.99 3.28
C CYS A 49 8.86 22.84 1.99
N VAL A 50 7.54 22.61 2.06
CA VAL A 50 6.67 22.42 0.89
C VAL A 50 6.37 23.76 0.21
N GLY A 51 7.38 24.34 -0.42
CA GLY A 51 7.29 25.59 -1.17
C GLY A 51 6.53 25.41 -2.48
N ILE A 52 5.26 25.86 -2.49
CA ILE A 52 4.59 26.80 -3.43
C ILE A 52 4.78 26.63 -4.97
N HIS A 53 5.69 25.82 -5.52
CA HIS A 53 6.07 25.87 -6.94
C HIS A 53 6.06 24.55 -7.72
N ASN A 54 5.78 23.38 -7.11
CA ASN A 54 5.48 22.19 -7.93
C ASN A 54 4.69 21.08 -7.21
N PRO A 55 3.34 21.11 -7.24
CA PRO A 55 2.51 20.02 -6.69
C PRO A 55 2.74 18.68 -7.43
N HIS A 56 3.44 18.70 -8.57
CA HIS A 56 3.73 17.52 -9.36
C HIS A 56 4.95 16.72 -8.91
N THR A 57 5.74 17.14 -7.92
CA THR A 57 6.95 16.38 -7.49
C THR A 57 6.91 15.86 -6.04
N HIS A 58 5.93 16.28 -5.25
CA HIS A 58 5.81 15.95 -3.83
C HIS A 58 4.93 14.71 -3.60
N ILE A 59 5.40 13.79 -2.77
CA ILE A 59 4.73 12.54 -2.43
C ILE A 59 4.70 12.42 -0.91
N LYS A 60 3.52 12.18 -0.32
CA LYS A 60 3.43 11.87 1.12
C LYS A 60 4.02 10.50 1.39
N ILE A 61 4.97 10.44 2.32
CA ILE A 61 5.64 9.18 2.69
C ILE A 61 4.63 8.21 3.31
N SER A 62 3.65 8.72 4.08
CA SER A 62 2.57 7.91 4.65
C SER A 62 1.71 7.23 3.60
N ASP A 63 1.38 7.94 2.51
CA ASP A 63 0.57 7.39 1.43
C ASP A 63 1.37 6.37 0.61
N LEU A 64 2.64 6.66 0.36
CA LEU A 64 3.55 5.72 -0.32
C LEU A 64 3.75 4.44 0.49
N LYS A 65 3.94 4.57 1.81
CA LYS A 65 4.03 3.44 2.75
C LYS A 65 2.76 2.60 2.72
N ARG A 66 1.58 3.24 2.78
CA ARG A 66 0.29 2.54 2.67
C ARG A 66 0.22 1.69 1.40
N LEU A 67 0.59 2.25 0.25
CA LEU A 67 0.58 1.53 -1.02
C LEU A 67 1.57 0.34 -1.02
N VAL A 68 2.78 0.52 -0.49
CA VAL A 68 3.77 -0.57 -0.36
C VAL A 68 3.22 -1.69 0.52
N ASP A 69 2.70 -1.35 1.70
CA ASP A 69 2.12 -2.31 2.64
C ASP A 69 0.89 -3.02 2.04
N SER A 70 0.06 -2.30 1.29
CA SER A 70 -1.10 -2.85 0.56
C SER A 70 -0.69 -3.87 -0.51
N VAL A 71 0.32 -3.55 -1.33
CA VAL A 71 0.83 -4.48 -2.35
C VAL A 71 1.44 -5.72 -1.71
N ASP A 72 2.23 -5.54 -0.65
CA ASP A 72 2.80 -6.66 0.10
C ASP A 72 1.71 -7.56 0.70
N LEU A 73 0.66 -6.97 1.28
CA LEU A 73 -0.46 -7.73 1.83
C LEU A 73 -1.16 -8.58 0.77
N VAL A 74 -1.45 -8.01 -0.40
CA VAL A 74 -2.09 -8.74 -1.51
C VAL A 74 -1.18 -9.85 -2.04
N ASN A 75 0.11 -9.57 -2.22
CA ASN A 75 1.08 -10.55 -2.71
C ASN A 75 1.30 -11.70 -1.71
N ASN A 76 1.37 -11.39 -0.41
CA ASN A 76 1.50 -12.39 0.66
C ASN A 76 0.28 -13.31 0.73
N CYS A 77 -0.90 -12.82 0.36
CA CYS A 77 -2.11 -13.63 0.24
C CYS A 77 -2.13 -14.54 -1.01
N GLY A 78 -1.12 -14.45 -1.87
CA GLY A 78 -1.02 -15.19 -3.13
C GLY A 78 -1.56 -14.42 -4.35
N GLY A 79 -1.61 -13.09 -4.26
CA GLY A 79 -1.89 -12.19 -5.37
C GLY A 79 -3.37 -11.83 -5.55
N LEU A 80 -3.63 -10.93 -6.51
CA LEU A 80 -4.95 -10.30 -6.73
C LEU A 80 -6.08 -11.32 -6.97
N ALA A 81 -5.81 -12.40 -7.71
CA ALA A 81 -6.81 -13.42 -8.01
C ALA A 81 -7.30 -14.14 -6.74
N ILE A 82 -6.37 -14.45 -5.82
CA ILE A 82 -6.71 -15.09 -4.54
C ILE A 82 -7.37 -14.06 -3.62
N ALA A 83 -6.89 -12.81 -3.60
CA ALA A 83 -7.49 -11.74 -2.81
C ALA A 83 -8.98 -11.51 -3.16
N ASN A 84 -9.31 -11.47 -4.45
CA ASN A 84 -10.69 -11.35 -4.93
C ASN A 84 -11.54 -12.58 -4.58
N LYS A 85 -10.95 -13.78 -4.57
CA LYS A 85 -11.64 -14.99 -4.12
C LYS A 85 -11.96 -14.95 -2.62
N ILE A 86 -11.05 -14.42 -1.80
CA ILE A 86 -11.25 -14.26 -0.35
C ILE A 86 -12.40 -13.30 -0.05
N THR A 87 -12.43 -12.14 -0.71
CA THR A 87 -13.53 -11.17 -0.55
C THR A 87 -14.86 -11.72 -1.05
N PHE A 88 -14.86 -12.49 -2.14
CA PHE A 88 -16.04 -13.22 -2.59
C PHE A 88 -16.53 -14.27 -1.58
N GLN A 89 -15.62 -15.04 -0.98
CA GLN A 89 -15.96 -16.02 0.06
C GLN A 89 -16.54 -15.39 1.32
N LYS A 90 -16.10 -14.19 1.72
CA LYS A 90 -16.73 -13.40 2.79
C LYS A 90 -18.21 -13.19 2.47
N ARG A 91 -18.52 -12.65 1.29
CA ARG A 91 -19.91 -12.38 0.85
C ARG A 91 -20.77 -13.63 0.83
N LEU A 92 -20.22 -14.76 0.34
CA LEU A 92 -20.96 -16.02 0.24
C LEU A 92 -21.18 -16.73 1.58
N ARG A 93 -20.15 -16.81 2.43
CA ARG A 93 -20.17 -17.68 3.62
C ARG A 93 -20.57 -16.93 4.89
N ASN A 94 -20.10 -15.69 5.06
CA ASN A 94 -20.37 -14.87 6.23
C ASN A 94 -20.05 -13.41 5.96
N GLU A 95 -21.02 -12.66 5.45
CA GLU A 95 -20.87 -11.25 5.09
C GLU A 95 -20.43 -10.37 6.28
N LYS A 96 -20.88 -10.74 7.50
CA LYS A 96 -20.58 -10.02 8.74
C LYS A 96 -19.21 -10.36 9.32
N ALA A 97 -18.40 -11.18 8.63
CA ALA A 97 -17.03 -11.45 9.02
C ALA A 97 -16.20 -10.17 8.98
N THR A 98 -15.43 -9.95 10.04
CA THR A 98 -14.60 -8.76 10.23
C THR A 98 -13.13 -9.03 9.92
N HIS A 99 -12.70 -10.27 10.14
CA HIS A 99 -11.33 -10.71 9.89
C HIS A 99 -11.32 -12.07 9.20
N PHE A 100 -10.19 -12.43 8.60
CA PHE A 100 -9.92 -13.78 8.12
C PHE A 100 -8.49 -14.20 8.45
N ILE A 101 -8.24 -15.50 8.37
CA ILE A 101 -6.92 -16.10 8.48
C ILE A 101 -6.75 -17.07 7.31
N GLN A 102 -5.60 -17.05 6.65
CA GLN A 102 -5.22 -18.07 5.68
C GLN A 102 -4.55 -19.25 6.37
N HIS A 103 -4.89 -20.46 5.94
CA HIS A 103 -4.22 -21.65 6.44
C HIS A 103 -2.72 -21.62 6.03
N PRO A 104 -1.78 -21.91 6.94
CA PRO A 104 -0.34 -21.77 6.68
C PRO A 104 0.14 -22.66 5.52
N GLU A 105 -0.41 -23.86 5.39
CA GLU A 105 -0.03 -24.82 4.34
C GLU A 105 -0.88 -24.69 3.06
N ASN A 106 -2.00 -23.98 3.11
CA ASN A 106 -2.90 -23.85 1.97
C ASN A 106 -3.60 -22.49 1.96
N GLN A 107 -2.98 -21.52 1.28
CA GLN A 107 -3.46 -20.14 1.17
C GLN A 107 -4.86 -20.01 0.54
N LYS A 108 -5.39 -21.06 -0.11
CA LYS A 108 -6.76 -21.09 -0.66
C LYS A 108 -7.83 -21.37 0.40
N LEU A 109 -7.43 -21.90 1.56
CA LEU A 109 -8.32 -22.16 2.69
C LEU A 109 -8.26 -20.98 3.65
N ILE A 110 -9.43 -20.41 3.93
CA ILE A 110 -9.58 -19.33 4.89
C ILE A 110 -10.57 -19.66 6.00
N GLN A 111 -10.24 -19.20 7.19
CA GLN A 111 -11.15 -19.12 8.32
C GLN A 111 -11.70 -17.70 8.43
N LEU A 112 -13.02 -17.56 8.42
CA LEU A 112 -13.69 -16.28 8.60
C LEU A 112 -14.00 -16.05 10.08
N LEU A 113 -13.73 -14.85 10.58
CA LEU A 113 -13.92 -14.47 11.97
C LEU A 113 -14.92 -13.31 12.11
N GLY A 114 -15.98 -13.56 12.86
CA GLY A 114 -16.99 -12.57 13.23
C GLY A 114 -16.54 -11.64 14.36
N ARG A 115 -17.34 -10.58 14.60
CA ARG A 115 -17.05 -9.53 15.59
C ARG A 115 -16.84 -10.08 17.01
N ASN A 116 -17.58 -11.10 17.42
CA ASN A 116 -17.57 -11.63 18.78
C ASN A 116 -16.52 -12.73 19.01
N GLN A 117 -15.75 -13.11 17.99
CA GLN A 117 -14.73 -14.14 18.11
C GLN A 117 -13.38 -13.53 18.54
N ARG A 118 -12.55 -14.34 19.21
CA ARG A 118 -11.15 -13.98 19.48
C ARG A 118 -10.39 -13.94 18.16
N LYS A 119 -9.61 -12.88 17.94
CA LYS A 119 -8.77 -12.72 16.74
C LYS A 119 -7.34 -13.07 17.12
N PRO A 120 -6.73 -14.08 16.49
CA PRO A 120 -5.30 -14.33 16.64
C PRO A 120 -4.50 -13.23 15.93
N LYS A 121 -3.19 -13.21 16.15
CA LYS A 121 -2.31 -12.13 15.68
C LYS A 121 -2.21 -12.07 14.16
N GLU A 122 -2.38 -13.21 13.51
CA GLU A 122 -2.31 -13.43 12.06
C GLU A 122 -3.62 -13.04 11.36
N ALA A 123 -4.66 -12.66 12.11
CA ALA A 123 -5.95 -12.30 11.54
C ALA A 123 -5.88 -10.97 10.79
N ILE A 124 -6.24 -10.99 9.51
CA ILE A 124 -6.27 -9.82 8.64
C ILE A 124 -7.67 -9.23 8.67
N LYS A 125 -7.78 -7.93 8.91
CA LYS A 125 -9.06 -7.21 8.89
C LYS A 125 -9.52 -7.00 7.45
N PHE A 126 -10.79 -7.31 7.17
CA PHE A 126 -11.35 -7.17 5.81
C PHE A 126 -11.30 -5.72 5.30
N ASP A 127 -11.60 -4.72 6.14
CA ASP A 127 -11.56 -3.31 5.72
C ASP A 127 -10.17 -2.89 5.18
N LEU A 128 -9.10 -3.36 5.84
CA LEU A 128 -7.73 -3.10 5.42
C LEU A 128 -7.41 -3.89 4.14
N PHE A 129 -7.86 -5.13 4.05
CA PHE A 129 -7.63 -5.98 2.88
C PHE A 129 -8.35 -5.47 1.63
N GLU A 130 -9.59 -5.01 1.76
CA GLU A 130 -10.36 -4.41 0.67
C GLU A 130 -9.78 -3.06 0.24
N GLN A 131 -9.16 -2.30 1.16
CA GLN A 131 -8.36 -1.13 0.79
C GLN A 131 -7.09 -1.55 0.04
N ALA A 132 -6.40 -2.60 0.48
CA ALA A 132 -5.19 -3.08 -0.15
C ALA A 132 -5.41 -3.60 -1.58
N ILE A 133 -6.54 -4.27 -1.83
CA ILE A 133 -6.95 -4.67 -3.19
C ILE A 133 -7.14 -3.44 -4.07
N ARG A 134 -7.87 -2.42 -3.58
CA ARG A 134 -8.09 -1.17 -4.33
C ARG A 134 -6.81 -0.40 -4.61
N ASP A 135 -5.89 -0.36 -3.65
CA ASP A 135 -4.56 0.23 -3.81
C ASP A 135 -3.72 -0.57 -4.83
N HIS A 136 -3.76 -1.90 -4.80
CA HIS A 136 -3.08 -2.74 -5.78
C HIS A 136 -3.64 -2.52 -7.20
N GLU A 137 -4.96 -2.45 -7.34
CA GLU A 137 -5.64 -2.14 -8.60
C GLU A 137 -5.36 -0.70 -9.06
N SER A 138 -5.27 0.27 -8.14
CA SER A 138 -4.92 1.64 -8.52
C SER A 138 -3.48 1.77 -9.01
N ILE A 139 -2.58 0.84 -8.67
CA ILE A 139 -1.21 0.81 -9.18
C ILE A 139 -1.15 0.05 -10.51
N TYR A 140 -1.71 -1.16 -10.58
CA TYR A 140 -1.52 -2.09 -11.69
C TYR A 140 -2.73 -2.29 -12.60
N GLY A 141 -3.92 -1.94 -12.15
CA GLY A 141 -5.20 -2.13 -12.86
C GLY A 141 -5.60 -0.97 -13.78
N GLY A 142 -4.82 0.11 -13.82
CA GLY A 142 -5.04 1.25 -14.71
C GLY A 142 -4.37 1.10 -16.08
N GLY A 143 -4.55 -0.07 -16.71
CA GLY A 143 -4.28 -0.26 -18.13
C GLY A 143 -5.58 -0.15 -18.91
N ASP A 144 -6.06 1.08 -19.11
CA ASP A 144 -7.01 1.37 -20.19
C ASP A 144 -6.19 1.86 -21.39
N GLU A 145 -5.79 0.91 -22.23
CA GLU A 145 -5.98 0.87 -23.70
C GLU A 145 -5.48 -0.46 -24.27
#